data_AF-A0AAD8NCC7-F1
#
_entry.id   AF-A0AAD8NCC7-F1
#
_cell.length_a   1.000
_cell.length_b   1.000
_cell.length_c   1.000
_cell.angle_alpha   90.00
_cell.angle_beta   90.00
_cell.angle_gamma   90.00
#
_symmetry.space_group_name_H-M   'P 1'
#
loop_
_entity.id
_entity.type
_entity.pdbx_description
1 polymer ?
#
loop_
_entity_poly.entity_id
_entity_poly.type
_entity_poly.pdbx_seq_one_letter_code
_entity_poly.pdbx_strand_id
1 'polypeptide(L)'
;METVGSSATYNSETVGSLEAIKRKSNDVGWDYGELTVPKNNDKVKCNLCNKAFSGGINRLKQHIAGIRGNVKPCPKSTPLDKSKCLQALEETKKRRHDKKERIEEVMDEVAISKDGDDVVELDSAGSKPMRPLGPMDQFARAIDPDASLRKTRQQNINDALFKNRTNEVHTT
;
A
#
# COMPACT_ATOMS: atom_id res chain seq x y z
N MET A 1 -72.61 3.08 13.95
CA MET A 1 -71.58 3.46 12.94
C MET A 1 -70.34 2.68 13.29
N GLU A 2 -69.98 1.80 12.38
CA GLU A 2 -68.87 0.85 12.48
C GLU A 2 -67.53 1.57 12.45
N THR A 3 -66.51 0.99 13.07
CA THR A 3 -65.26 0.64 12.37
C THR A 3 -64.46 -0.39 13.17
N VAL A 4 -64.00 -1.38 12.41
CA VAL A 4 -63.20 -2.57 12.69
C VAL A 4 -61.70 -2.31 12.77
N GLY A 5 -60.97 -3.22 13.43
CA GLY A 5 -59.60 -3.66 13.08
C GLY A 5 -58.45 -2.69 13.38
N SER A 6 -57.22 -3.09 13.66
CA SER A 6 -56.58 -4.40 13.58
C SER A 6 -55.27 -4.37 14.37
N SER A 7 -54.96 -5.46 15.07
CA SER A 7 -53.63 -5.79 15.55
C SER A 7 -52.67 -6.00 14.36
N ALA A 8 -51.44 -5.54 14.48
CA ALA A 8 -50.33 -6.04 13.67
C ALA A 8 -49.01 -5.94 14.45
N THR A 9 -48.74 -6.95 15.28
CA THR A 9 -47.36 -7.39 15.52
C THR A 9 -46.82 -7.91 14.20
N TYR A 10 -45.74 -7.33 13.67
CA TYR A 10 -44.94 -7.99 12.64
C TYR A 10 -43.51 -8.12 13.14
N ASN A 11 -43.15 -9.35 13.49
CA ASN A 11 -41.78 -9.82 13.32
C ASN A 11 -41.65 -10.18 11.83
N SER A 12 -40.67 -9.59 11.15
CA SER A 12 -40.12 -10.20 9.94
C SER A 12 -38.62 -10.13 10.00
N GLU A 13 -38.08 -11.29 10.31
CA GLU A 13 -36.71 -11.69 10.15
C GLU A 13 -36.27 -11.41 8.71
N THR A 14 -35.47 -10.36 8.50
CA THR A 14 -34.64 -10.29 7.31
C THR A 14 -33.45 -11.20 7.54
N VAL A 15 -33.65 -12.50 7.32
CA VAL A 15 -32.58 -13.47 7.12
C VAL A 15 -31.98 -13.24 5.73
N GLY A 16 -31.39 -12.06 5.55
CA GLY A 16 -30.62 -11.71 4.37
C GLY A 16 -29.23 -12.32 4.50
N SER A 17 -29.08 -13.53 3.94
CA SER A 17 -27.83 -14.15 3.52
C SER A 17 -26.55 -13.55 4.15
N LEU A 18 -26.21 -14.07 5.34
CA LEU A 18 -24.87 -13.97 5.94
C LEU A 18 -23.88 -14.87 5.17
N GLU A 19 -23.92 -14.86 3.84
CA GLU A 19 -22.80 -15.33 3.04
C GLU A 19 -21.65 -14.40 3.41
N ALA A 20 -20.76 -14.90 4.27
CA ALA A 20 -19.57 -14.21 4.75
C ALA A 20 -19.02 -13.38 3.59
N ILE A 21 -18.88 -12.07 3.80
CA ILE A 21 -18.35 -11.13 2.80
C ILE A 21 -16.91 -11.55 2.52
N LYS A 22 -16.75 -12.59 1.70
CA LYS A 22 -15.51 -13.35 1.57
C LYS A 22 -14.79 -12.78 0.37
N ARG A 23 -13.62 -12.20 0.61
CA ARG A 23 -12.73 -11.81 -0.49
C ARG A 23 -12.31 -13.06 -1.25
N LYS A 24 -12.13 -12.93 -2.56
CA LYS A 24 -11.49 -13.95 -3.43
C LYS A 24 -9.98 -14.01 -3.19
N SER A 25 -9.55 -14.30 -1.97
CA SER A 25 -8.13 -14.51 -1.67
C SER A 25 -7.94 -15.76 -0.85
N ASN A 26 -7.03 -16.63 -1.29
CA ASN A 26 -6.65 -17.88 -0.64
C ASN A 26 -5.77 -17.65 0.62
N ASP A 27 -5.87 -16.50 1.27
CA ASP A 27 -5.10 -16.22 2.50
C ASP A 27 -5.74 -16.95 3.68
N VAL A 28 -4.95 -17.74 4.40
CA VAL A 28 -5.38 -18.52 5.58
C VAL A 28 -6.05 -17.66 6.67
N GLY A 29 -5.78 -16.36 6.72
CA GLY A 29 -6.41 -15.46 7.68
C GLY A 29 -7.94 -15.40 7.53
N TRP A 30 -8.49 -15.65 6.34
CA TRP A 30 -9.94 -15.61 6.09
C TRP A 30 -10.70 -16.78 6.71
N ASP A 31 -10.00 -17.84 7.12
CA ASP A 31 -10.62 -18.94 7.86
C ASP A 31 -11.06 -18.49 9.27
N TYR A 32 -10.45 -17.42 9.79
CA TYR A 32 -10.63 -16.96 11.15
C TYR A 32 -11.29 -15.58 11.27
N GLY A 33 -11.65 -14.96 10.16
CA GLY A 33 -12.29 -13.67 10.20
C GLY A 33 -12.97 -13.27 8.91
N GLU A 34 -13.90 -12.35 9.06
CA GLU A 34 -14.78 -11.87 8.01
C GLU A 34 -14.71 -10.35 7.90
N LEU A 35 -15.06 -9.86 6.72
CA LEU A 35 -15.24 -8.43 6.48
C LEU A 35 -16.47 -7.92 7.23
N THR A 36 -16.30 -6.88 8.04
CA THR A 36 -17.45 -6.24 8.72
C THR A 36 -18.19 -5.27 7.80
N VAL A 37 -17.51 -4.72 6.79
CA VAL A 37 -18.08 -3.74 5.86
C VAL A 37 -17.71 -4.13 4.44
N PRO A 38 -18.67 -4.38 3.53
CA PRO A 38 -18.37 -4.87 2.18
C PRO A 38 -17.57 -3.88 1.34
N LYS A 39 -17.73 -2.58 1.60
CA LYS A 39 -17.03 -1.51 0.89
C LYS A 39 -15.61 -1.24 1.43
N ASN A 40 -15.30 -1.67 2.66
CA ASN A 40 -14.07 -1.29 3.36
C ASN A 40 -13.24 -2.50 3.76
N ASN A 41 -12.11 -2.67 3.08
CA ASN A 41 -11.28 -3.85 3.25
C ASN A 41 -10.42 -3.88 4.53
N ASP A 42 -10.36 -2.76 5.23
CA ASP A 42 -9.55 -2.65 6.43
C ASP A 42 -10.26 -3.10 7.69
N LYS A 43 -11.60 -3.18 7.68
CA LYS A 43 -12.40 -3.57 8.85
C LYS A 43 -12.70 -5.07 8.82
N VAL A 44 -11.99 -5.82 9.65
CA VAL A 44 -12.12 -7.28 9.75
C VAL A 44 -12.49 -7.66 11.17
N LYS A 45 -13.42 -8.60 11.32
CA LYS A 45 -13.86 -9.16 12.60
C LYS A 45 -13.28 -10.56 12.76
N CYS A 46 -12.77 -10.86 13.95
CA CYS A 46 -12.32 -12.20 14.29
C CYS A 46 -13.51 -13.10 14.64
N ASN A 47 -13.60 -14.28 14.03
CA ASN A 47 -14.70 -15.23 14.27
C ASN A 47 -14.54 -15.97 15.61
N LEU A 48 -13.32 -16.04 16.15
CA LEU A 48 -13.05 -16.70 17.43
C LEU A 48 -13.48 -15.85 18.63
N CYS A 49 -13.06 -14.58 18.67
CA CYS A 49 -13.30 -13.68 19.80
C CYS A 49 -14.26 -12.52 19.50
N ASN A 50 -14.82 -12.44 18.28
CA ASN A 50 -15.71 -11.37 17.81
C ASN A 50 -15.13 -9.95 17.86
N LYS A 51 -13.82 -9.79 18.06
CA LYS A 51 -13.17 -8.49 18.09
C LYS A 51 -12.98 -7.95 16.67
N ALA A 52 -13.35 -6.70 16.47
CA ALA A 52 -13.11 -5.98 15.21
C ALA A 52 -11.74 -5.28 15.22
N PHE A 53 -11.08 -5.29 14.07
CA PHE A 53 -9.78 -4.67 13.83
C PHE A 53 -9.84 -3.76 12.61
N SER A 54 -9.17 -2.60 12.71
CA SER A 54 -8.85 -1.73 11.58
C SER A 54 -7.40 -2.00 11.15
N GLY A 55 -7.19 -2.44 9.92
CA GLY A 55 -5.89 -2.82 9.36
C GLY A 55 -5.87 -4.18 8.66
N GLY A 56 -7.05 -4.69 8.30
CA GLY A 56 -7.21 -5.83 7.42
C GLY A 56 -6.77 -7.16 8.02
N ILE A 57 -6.52 -8.12 7.12
CA ILE A 57 -6.27 -9.51 7.47
C ILE A 57 -4.93 -9.71 8.21
N ASN A 58 -3.95 -8.83 7.97
CA ASN A 58 -2.64 -8.95 8.60
C ASN A 58 -2.72 -8.76 10.12
N ARG A 59 -3.50 -7.79 10.61
CA ARG A 59 -3.72 -7.59 12.05
C ARG A 59 -4.51 -8.74 12.67
N LEU A 60 -5.46 -9.31 11.92
CA LEU A 60 -6.16 -10.52 12.36
C LEU A 60 -5.20 -11.71 12.52
N LYS A 61 -4.30 -11.96 11.55
CA LYS A 61 -3.28 -13.01 11.65
C LYS A 61 -2.39 -12.81 12.88
N GLN A 62 -1.96 -11.59 13.16
CA GLN A 62 -1.17 -11.27 14.37
C GLN A 62 -1.94 -11.53 15.67
N HIS A 63 -3.21 -11.15 15.70
CA HIS A 63 -4.11 -11.41 16.83
C HIS A 63 -4.23 -12.90 17.13
N ILE A 64 -4.45 -13.74 16.11
CA ILE A 64 -4.62 -15.19 16.26
C ILE A 64 -3.29 -15.86 16.59
N ALA A 65 -2.19 -15.47 15.93
CA ALA A 65 -0.84 -15.96 16.21
C ALA A 65 -0.36 -15.61 17.63
N GLY A 66 -1.02 -14.67 18.30
CA GLY A 66 -0.68 -14.26 19.66
C GLY A 66 0.59 -13.42 19.74
N ILE A 67 1.01 -12.80 18.62
CA ILE A 67 2.18 -11.92 18.57
C ILE A 67 1.85 -10.64 19.33
N ARG A 68 2.58 -10.39 20.43
CA ARG A 68 2.41 -9.19 21.25
C ARG A 68 3.03 -7.96 20.57
N GLY A 69 2.47 -6.78 20.85
CA GLY A 69 2.93 -5.50 20.30
C GLY A 69 1.78 -4.72 19.68
N ASN A 70 1.55 -4.89 18.38
CA ASN A 70 0.57 -4.09 17.63
C ASN A 70 -0.88 -4.45 17.94
N VAL A 71 -1.16 -5.71 18.31
CA VAL A 71 -2.52 -6.21 18.52
C VAL A 71 -2.56 -7.08 19.77
N LYS A 72 -3.65 -7.00 20.54
CA LYS A 72 -3.86 -7.91 21.67
C LYS A 72 -4.01 -9.35 21.15
N PRO A 73 -3.50 -10.38 21.84
CA PRO A 73 -3.66 -11.77 21.40
C PRO A 73 -5.12 -12.25 21.54
N CYS A 74 -5.49 -13.26 20.76
CA CYS A 74 -6.80 -13.89 20.85
C CYS A 74 -6.91 -14.75 22.12
N PRO A 75 -7.93 -14.55 22.96
CA PRO A 75 -8.15 -15.39 24.14
C PRO A 75 -8.66 -16.79 23.78
N LYS A 76 -9.27 -16.95 22.59
CA LYS A 76 -9.95 -18.19 22.15
C LYS A 76 -9.20 -18.94 21.05
N SER A 77 -8.04 -18.47 20.61
CA SER A 77 -7.23 -19.16 19.59
C SER A 77 -6.60 -20.43 20.14
N THR A 78 -6.71 -21.53 19.41
CA THR A 78 -6.04 -22.80 19.74
C THR A 78 -4.56 -22.76 19.34
N PRO A 79 -3.71 -23.65 19.86
CA PRO A 79 -2.31 -23.77 19.43
C PRO A 79 -2.16 -24.04 17.92
N LEU A 80 -3.09 -24.78 17.33
CA LEU A 80 -3.09 -25.07 15.90
C LEU A 80 -3.34 -23.80 15.08
N ASP A 81 -4.33 -22.99 15.48
CA ASP A 81 -4.66 -21.73 14.80
C ASP A 81 -3.50 -20.74 14.88
N LYS A 82 -2.84 -20.69 16.04
CA LYS A 82 -1.64 -19.88 16.27
C LYS A 82 -0.53 -20.25 15.29
N SER A 83 -0.22 -21.55 15.18
CA SER A 83 0.83 -22.05 14.29
C SER A 83 0.54 -21.73 12.83
N LYS A 84 -0.69 -22.00 12.36
CA LYS A 84 -1.11 -21.69 10.98
C LYS A 84 -0.96 -20.20 10.64
N CYS A 85 -1.44 -19.32 11.52
CA CYS A 85 -1.32 -17.87 11.30
C CYS A 85 0.14 -17.39 11.39
N LEU A 86 0.94 -17.97 12.27
CA LEU A 86 2.36 -17.62 12.43
C LEU A 86 3.17 -18.03 11.20
N GLN A 87 2.97 -19.24 10.68
CA GLN A 87 3.62 -19.71 9.45
C GLN A 87 3.31 -18.79 8.26
N ALA A 88 2.05 -18.41 8.06
CA ALA A 88 1.67 -17.50 6.98
C ALA A 88 2.27 -16.09 7.12
N LEU A 89 2.45 -15.61 8.36
CA LEU A 89 3.14 -14.34 8.61
C LEU A 89 4.64 -14.47 8.29
N GLU A 90 5.27 -15.57 8.68
CA GLU A 90 6.69 -15.80 8.45
C GLU A 90 7.02 -16.00 6.97
N GLU A 91 6.20 -16.74 6.23
CA GLU A 91 6.32 -16.87 4.78
C GLU A 91 6.24 -15.50 4.09
N THR A 92 5.33 -14.63 4.54
CA THR A 92 5.22 -13.27 4.00
C THR A 92 6.46 -12.43 4.30
N LYS A 93 7.07 -12.58 5.48
CA LYS A 93 8.32 -11.89 5.82
C LYS A 93 9.48 -12.42 4.99
N LYS A 94 9.63 -13.74 4.88
CA LYS A 94 10.67 -14.38 4.08
C LYS A 94 10.60 -13.92 2.63
N ARG A 95 9.43 -13.95 2.01
CA ARG A 95 9.24 -13.43 0.64
C ARG A 95 9.63 -11.96 0.47
N ARG A 96 9.48 -11.13 1.50
CA ARG A 96 9.95 -9.73 1.48
C ARG A 96 11.45 -9.63 1.63
N HIS A 97 12.04 -10.47 2.48
CA HIS A 97 13.49 -10.58 2.64
C HIS A 97 14.15 -11.04 1.35
N ASP A 98 13.72 -12.17 0.79
CA ASP A 98 14.25 -12.74 -0.46
C ASP A 98 14.14 -11.73 -1.62
N LYS A 99 13.05 -10.96 -1.69
CA LYS A 99 12.91 -9.88 -2.69
C LYS A 99 13.93 -8.77 -2.46
N LYS A 100 14.21 -8.41 -1.21
CA LYS A 100 15.19 -7.37 -0.86
C LYS A 100 16.60 -7.84 -1.22
N GLU A 101 16.95 -9.06 -0.83
CA GLU A 101 18.25 -9.69 -1.12
C GLU A 101 18.50 -9.77 -2.63
N ARG A 102 17.51 -10.22 -3.41
CA ARG A 102 17.61 -10.23 -4.88
C ARG A 102 17.84 -8.84 -5.49
N ILE A 103 17.29 -7.78 -4.89
CA ILE A 103 17.52 -6.41 -5.36
C ILE A 103 18.94 -5.96 -5.02
N GLU A 104 19.44 -6.35 -3.84
CA GLU A 104 20.78 -6.04 -3.35
C GLU A 104 21.85 -6.75 -4.19
N GLU A 105 21.67 -8.04 -4.50
CA GLU A 105 22.53 -8.80 -5.41
C GLU A 105 22.64 -8.14 -6.79
N VAL A 106 21.51 -7.71 -7.37
CA VAL A 106 21.49 -7.01 -8.67
C VAL A 106 22.18 -5.64 -8.58
N MET A 107 22.12 -4.96 -7.43
CA MET A 107 22.83 -3.70 -7.24
C MET A 107 24.35 -3.91 -7.15
N ASP A 108 24.80 -4.96 -6.48
CA ASP A 108 26.21 -5.32 -6.36
C ASP A 108 26.80 -5.79 -7.70
N GLU A 109 26.05 -6.56 -8.50
CA GLU A 109 26.49 -6.97 -9.85
C GLU A 109 26.62 -5.81 -10.84
N VAL A 110 25.86 -4.72 -10.67
CA VAL A 110 25.96 -3.51 -11.52
C VAL A 110 27.12 -2.61 -11.07
N ALA A 111 27.69 -2.82 -9.88
CA ALA A 111 28.89 -2.14 -9.40
C ALA A 111 30.17 -2.74 -10.03
N ILE A 112 30.26 -2.73 -11.36
CA ILE A 112 31.50 -3.08 -12.07
C ILE A 112 32.35 -1.81 -12.25
N SER A 113 33.52 -1.85 -11.61
CA SER A 113 34.69 -0.97 -11.71
C SER A 113 34.53 0.49 -11.28
N LYS A 114 34.95 0.76 -10.04
CA LYS A 114 35.65 2.01 -9.71
C LYS A 114 37.06 1.69 -9.24
N ASP A 115 37.88 1.21 -10.18
CA ASP A 115 39.33 1.31 -10.06
C ASP A 115 39.71 2.74 -10.46
N GLY A 116 40.20 3.52 -9.50
CA GLY A 116 40.67 4.88 -9.74
C GLY A 116 40.70 5.73 -8.47
N ASP A 117 41.93 6.00 -8.06
CA ASP A 117 42.48 6.74 -6.92
C ASP A 117 41.77 8.06 -6.50
N ASP A 118 42.22 8.58 -5.36
CA ASP A 118 42.13 9.94 -4.83
C ASP A 118 41.05 10.20 -3.76
N VAL A 119 41.50 10.15 -2.50
CA VAL A 119 40.88 10.79 -1.34
C VAL A 119 40.75 12.29 -1.62
N VAL A 120 39.53 12.75 -1.87
CA VAL A 120 39.12 14.13 -1.61
C VAL A 120 37.86 14.11 -0.76
N GLU A 121 38.08 14.36 0.52
CA GLU A 121 37.07 14.66 1.52
C GLU A 121 36.34 15.95 1.10
N LEU A 122 35.15 15.79 0.53
CA LEU A 122 34.20 16.89 0.32
C LEU A 122 32.91 16.57 1.07
N ASP A 123 32.81 17.15 2.25
CA ASP A 123 31.64 17.13 3.10
C ASP A 123 30.48 17.92 2.45
N SER A 124 29.27 17.33 2.48
CA SER A 124 27.92 17.94 2.37
C SER A 124 27.01 17.43 1.24
N ALA A 125 26.24 16.39 1.55
CA ALA A 125 24.76 16.36 1.48
C ALA A 125 24.31 14.90 1.67
N GLY A 126 23.67 14.62 2.81
CA GLY A 126 23.40 13.28 3.33
C GLY A 126 23.16 12.20 2.28
N SER A 127 23.99 11.16 2.34
CA SER A 127 23.93 9.93 1.56
C SER A 127 22.54 9.31 1.67
N LYS A 128 21.63 9.70 0.77
CA LYS A 128 20.39 8.96 0.59
C LYS A 128 20.78 7.62 -0.03
N PRO A 129 20.33 6.48 0.53
CA PRO A 129 20.62 5.19 -0.07
C PRO A 129 20.21 5.20 -1.54
N MET A 130 21.08 4.70 -2.42
CA MET A 130 20.80 4.60 -3.86
C MET A 130 19.47 3.88 -4.04
N ARG A 131 18.49 4.59 -4.63
CA ARG A 131 17.22 3.96 -4.99
C ARG A 131 17.48 3.06 -6.19
N PRO A 132 16.92 1.84 -6.22
CA PRO A 132 17.12 0.95 -7.36
C PRO A 132 16.65 1.66 -8.63
N LEU A 133 17.57 1.79 -9.59
CA LEU A 133 17.31 2.44 -10.88
C LEU A 133 16.31 1.59 -11.65
N GLY A 134 15.22 2.22 -12.08
CA GLY A 134 14.18 1.55 -12.83
C GLY A 134 14.61 1.33 -14.30
N PRO A 135 13.89 0.49 -15.06
CA PRO A 135 14.14 0.30 -16.50
C PRO A 135 14.05 1.58 -17.32
N MET A 136 13.46 2.66 -16.80
CA MET A 136 13.42 3.97 -17.46
C MET A 136 14.68 4.81 -17.20
N ASP A 137 15.38 4.57 -16.09
CA ASP A 137 16.55 5.34 -15.69
C ASP A 137 17.77 5.05 -16.56
N GLN A 138 17.76 3.95 -17.34
CA GLN A 138 18.76 3.69 -18.38
C GLN A 138 18.81 4.79 -19.46
N PHE A 139 17.69 5.52 -19.64
CA PHE A 139 17.58 6.62 -20.59
C PHE A 139 17.64 8.00 -19.90
N ALA A 140 17.72 8.03 -18.57
CA ALA A 140 17.88 9.27 -17.82
C ALA A 140 19.35 9.69 -17.86
N ARG A 141 19.62 10.88 -18.39
CA ARG A 141 20.96 11.46 -18.34
C ARG A 141 21.32 11.82 -16.89
N ALA A 142 22.56 11.55 -16.50
CA ALA A 142 23.10 12.07 -15.24
C ALA A 142 22.91 13.59 -15.21
N ILE A 143 22.45 14.11 -14.07
CA ILE A 143 22.39 15.56 -13.86
C ILE A 143 23.84 16.01 -13.70
N ASP A 144 24.41 16.58 -14.76
CA ASP A 144 25.70 17.26 -14.67
C ASP A 144 25.59 18.34 -13.59
N PRO A 145 26.37 18.30 -12.50
CA PRO A 145 26.33 19.31 -11.44
C PRO A 145 26.70 20.70 -11.99
N ASP A 146 27.46 20.76 -13.09
CA ASP A 146 27.78 21.98 -13.84
C ASP A 146 26.60 22.51 -14.68
N ALA A 147 25.64 21.65 -15.08
CA ALA A 147 24.48 22.08 -15.85
C ALA A 147 23.54 23.01 -15.06
N SER A 148 23.61 23.00 -13.73
CA SER A 148 22.90 23.96 -12.87
C SER A 148 23.35 25.42 -13.08
N LEU A 149 24.57 25.63 -13.61
CA LEU A 149 25.07 26.98 -13.92
C LEU A 149 24.53 27.51 -15.26
N ARG A 150 24.03 26.63 -16.14
CA ARG A 150 23.39 27.06 -17.38
C ARG A 150 21.95 27.41 -17.07
N LYS A 151 21.73 28.71 -16.82
CA LYS A 151 20.41 29.34 -16.76
C LYS A 151 19.70 29.11 -18.10
N THR A 152 19.08 27.96 -18.28
CA THR A 152 18.20 27.70 -19.40
C THR A 152 16.98 28.57 -19.18
N ARG A 153 17.02 29.78 -19.75
CA ARG A 153 15.93 30.74 -19.73
C ARG A 153 14.72 30.04 -20.35
N GLN A 154 13.84 29.53 -19.51
CA GLN A 154 12.54 29.03 -19.93
C GLN A 154 11.83 30.19 -20.60
N GLN A 155 11.66 30.11 -21.92
CA GLN A 155 10.96 31.15 -22.66
C GLN A 155 9.51 31.16 -22.18
N ASN A 156 9.09 32.30 -21.64
CA ASN A 156 7.77 32.46 -21.06
C ASN A 156 6.74 32.39 -22.20
N ILE A 157 5.88 31.38 -22.17
CA ILE A 157 4.85 31.09 -23.17
C ILE A 157 3.88 32.27 -23.36
N ASN A 158 3.78 33.16 -22.37
CA ASN A 158 2.91 34.33 -22.41
C ASN A 158 3.26 35.30 -23.56
N ASP A 159 4.52 35.35 -24.02
CA ASP A 159 4.94 36.25 -25.09
C ASP A 159 4.37 35.87 -26.47
N ALA A 160 4.02 34.60 -26.67
CA ALA A 160 3.33 34.12 -27.88
C ALA A 160 1.82 34.42 -27.86
N LEU A 161 1.21 34.47 -26.67
CA LEU A 161 -0.23 34.71 -26.51
C LEU A 161 -0.60 36.19 -26.77
N PHE A 162 0.28 37.14 -26.44
CA PHE A 162 0.03 38.56 -26.67
C PHE A 162 0.04 38.95 -28.16
N LYS A 163 0.80 38.25 -29.01
CA LYS A 163 0.87 38.52 -30.46
C LYS A 163 -0.39 38.08 -31.23
N ASN A 164 -1.11 37.08 -30.72
CA ASN A 164 -2.37 36.64 -31.33
C ASN A 164 -3.54 37.56 -30.96
N ARG A 165 -3.45 38.31 -29.86
CA ARG A 165 -4.52 39.21 -29.41
C ARG A 165 -4.56 40.56 -30.15
N THR A 166 -3.53 40.89 -30.93
CA THR A 166 -3.47 42.15 -31.70
C THR A 166 -3.91 42.02 -33.15
N ASN A 167 -4.28 40.83 -33.62
CA ASN A 167 -4.63 40.57 -35.03
C ASN A 167 -6.13 40.38 -35.30
N GLU A 168 -7.00 40.52 -34.29
CA GLU A 168 -8.45 40.59 -34.51
C GLU A 168 -8.91 42.06 -34.38
N VAL A 169 -8.69 42.82 -35.46
CA VAL A 169 -9.31 44.12 -35.67
C VAL A 169 -10.46 43.93 -36.66
N HIS A 170 -11.69 43.97 -36.14
CA HIS A 170 -13.00 44.15 -36.80
C HIS A 170 -13.08 43.86 -38.31
N THR A 171 -13.75 42.77 -38.67
CA THR A 171 -14.47 42.64 -39.94
C THR A 171 -15.69 43.56 -39.94
N THR A 172 -15.77 44.48 -40.91
CA THR A 172 -17.05 45.02 -41.41
C THR A 172 -17.45 44.25 -42.66
#